data_AF-A0ABC8UMU1-F1
#
_entry.id   AF-A0ABC8UMU1-F1
#
_cell.length_a   1.000
_cell.length_b   1.000
_cell.length_c   1.000
_cell.angle_alpha   90.00
_cell.angle_beta   90.00
_cell.angle_gamma   90.00
#
_symmetry.space_group_name_H-M   'P 1'
#
loop_
_entity.id
_entity.type
_entity.pdbx_description
1 polymer ?
#
loop_
_entity_poly.entity_id
_entity_poly.type
_entity_poly.pdbx_seq_one_letter_code
_entity_poly.pdbx_strand_id
1 'polypeptide(L)'
;TIYAPTLFYNEEAQLVRVTVKDCCENTKLGYVYQPVPIPWLNNKPIPRVKKSKIAKTVEPTTLSTVPVTLDKVVKFVVNRPKKSRSSKQKEDEEEILVIEGIEVEKGKYVKFDVFVNDEDETEVGLDKTEYTGSFAHLPHKRKGNMKVKTTLKLGLNELLENLEAEDDDSVLVTLVPKFGGNDVTVAGSKIEFA
;
A
#
# COMPACT_ATOMS: atom_id res chain seq x y z
N THR A 1 -7.63 -0.71 -20.80
CA THR A 1 -9.02 -0.86 -20.31
C THR A 1 -9.75 0.49 -20.32
N ILE A 2 -9.90 1.15 -21.48
CA ILE A 2 -10.42 2.55 -21.55
C ILE A 2 -11.94 2.60 -21.82
N TYR A 3 -12.60 1.45 -22.01
CA TYR A 3 -14.03 1.36 -22.35
C TYR A 3 -14.87 0.72 -21.23
N ALA A 4 -14.89 1.32 -20.04
CA ALA A 4 -15.84 0.95 -19.00
C ALA A 4 -16.97 1.99 -18.95
N PRO A 5 -18.06 1.84 -19.72
CA PRO A 5 -19.18 2.77 -19.68
C PRO A 5 -19.99 2.58 -18.40
N THR A 6 -20.43 3.68 -17.81
CA THR A 6 -21.37 3.71 -16.68
C THR A 6 -22.65 4.44 -17.08
N LEU A 7 -23.75 4.15 -16.39
CA LEU A 7 -25.08 4.67 -16.68
C LEU A 7 -25.58 5.46 -15.46
N PHE A 8 -26.05 6.68 -15.69
CA PHE A 8 -26.62 7.54 -14.66
C PHE A 8 -27.88 8.22 -15.19
N TYR A 9 -28.78 8.59 -14.28
CA TYR A 9 -29.87 9.51 -14.61
C TYR A 9 -29.38 10.94 -14.43
N ASN A 10 -29.65 11.80 -15.41
CA ASN A 10 -29.39 13.24 -15.30
C ASN A 10 -30.53 13.96 -14.55
N GLU A 11 -30.40 15.27 -14.40
CA GLU A 11 -31.37 16.17 -13.76
C GLU A 11 -32.75 16.18 -14.43
N GLU A 12 -32.83 15.80 -15.71
CA GLU A 12 -34.08 15.65 -16.47
C GLU A 12 -34.67 14.23 -16.38
N ALA A 13 -34.13 13.37 -15.50
CA ALA A 13 -34.48 11.96 -15.35
C ALA A 13 -34.28 11.13 -16.64
N GLN A 14 -33.36 11.55 -17.51
CA GLN A 14 -32.96 10.81 -18.70
C GLN A 14 -31.77 9.89 -18.37
N LEU A 15 -31.79 8.68 -18.92
CA LEU A 15 -30.69 7.73 -18.76
C LEU A 15 -29.55 8.08 -19.71
N VAL A 16 -28.40 8.47 -19.15
CA VAL A 16 -27.21 8.90 -19.89
C VAL A 16 -26.08 7.89 -19.69
N ARG A 17 -25.39 7.58 -20.79
CA ARG A 17 -24.18 6.77 -20.79
C ARG A 17 -22.96 7.69 -20.77
N VAL A 18 -22.08 7.48 -19.80
CA VAL A 18 -20.83 8.23 -19.66
C VAL A 18 -19.63 7.28 -19.79
N THR A 19 -18.50 7.82 -20.23
CA THR A 19 -17.24 7.08 -20.33
C THR A 19 -16.16 7.74 -19.48
N VAL A 20 -15.22 6.95 -18.98
CA VAL A 20 -14.11 7.45 -18.15
C VAL A 20 -13.30 8.53 -18.87
N LYS A 21 -13.12 8.41 -20.20
CA LYS A 21 -12.38 9.39 -21.01
C LYS A 21 -12.97 10.80 -20.95
N ASP A 22 -14.31 10.89 -20.90
CA ASP A 22 -15.02 12.17 -20.93
C ASP A 22 -14.98 12.89 -19.56
N CYS A 23 -14.54 12.19 -18.51
CA CYS A 23 -14.50 12.70 -17.14
C CYS A 23 -13.08 13.11 -16.67
N CYS A 24 -12.05 13.05 -17.52
CA CYS A 24 -10.67 13.36 -17.12
C CYS A 24 -10.41 14.87 -16.91
N GLU A 25 -11.23 15.74 -17.47
CA GLU A 25 -11.06 17.19 -17.38
C GLU A 25 -12.30 17.84 -16.74
N ASN A 26 -12.17 18.27 -15.48
CA ASN A 26 -13.28 18.86 -14.72
C ASN A 26 -13.84 20.14 -15.39
N THR A 27 -13.01 20.89 -16.10
CA THR A 27 -13.42 22.10 -16.82
C THR A 27 -14.41 21.80 -17.96
N LYS A 28 -14.25 20.66 -18.66
CA LYS A 28 -15.21 20.19 -19.66
C LYS A 28 -16.53 19.74 -19.03
N LEU A 29 -16.50 19.34 -17.75
CA LEU A 29 -17.67 19.04 -16.94
C LEU A 29 -18.32 20.30 -16.31
N GLY A 30 -17.74 21.48 -16.53
CA GLY A 30 -18.30 22.75 -16.09
C GLY A 30 -18.04 23.10 -14.61
N TYR A 31 -17.07 22.46 -13.94
CA TYR A 31 -16.75 22.79 -12.55
C TYR A 31 -15.24 22.84 -12.27
N VAL A 32 -14.87 23.59 -11.23
CA VAL A 32 -13.51 23.67 -10.67
C VAL A 32 -13.58 23.71 -9.15
N TYR A 33 -12.49 23.34 -8.48
CA TYR A 33 -12.37 23.48 -7.02
C TYR A 33 -11.85 24.87 -6.66
N GLN A 34 -12.29 25.38 -5.51
CA GLN A 34 -11.74 26.61 -4.95
C GLN A 34 -10.25 26.43 -4.65
N PRO A 35 -9.38 27.37 -5.07
CA PRO A 35 -7.97 27.35 -4.67
C PRO A 35 -7.84 27.56 -3.17
N VAL A 36 -7.38 26.52 -2.46
CA VAL A 36 -7.09 26.56 -1.03
C VAL A 36 -5.63 26.12 -0.79
N PRO A 37 -4.95 26.64 0.24
CA PRO A 37 -3.61 26.17 0.59
C PRO A 37 -3.60 24.65 0.81
N ILE A 38 -2.55 23.97 0.35
CA ILE A 38 -2.38 22.52 0.47
C ILE A 38 -1.32 22.24 1.56
N PRO A 39 -1.72 22.09 2.84
CA PRO A 39 -0.76 22.03 3.95
C PRO A 39 0.09 20.75 3.94
N TRP A 40 -0.35 19.69 3.27
CA TRP A 40 0.34 18.40 3.20
C TRP A 40 1.33 18.28 2.03
N LEU A 41 1.47 19.31 1.19
CA LEU A 41 2.34 19.28 0.01
C LEU A 41 3.83 19.06 0.37
N ASN A 42 4.28 19.61 1.50
CA ASN A 42 5.67 19.55 1.96
C ASN A 42 5.84 18.74 3.26
N ASN A 43 4.85 17.90 3.62
CA ASN A 43 4.90 17.09 4.84
C ASN A 43 5.44 15.69 4.56
N LYS A 44 6.68 15.61 4.11
CA LYS A 44 7.35 14.32 3.92
C LYS A 44 7.67 13.67 5.28
N PRO A 45 7.40 12.37 5.47
CA PRO A 45 7.77 11.66 6.69
C PRO A 45 9.29 11.70 6.93
N ILE A 46 9.68 11.75 8.20
CA ILE A 46 11.09 11.78 8.61
C ILE A 46 11.47 10.41 9.18
N PRO A 47 12.58 9.80 8.74
CA PRO A 47 12.98 8.48 9.22
C PRO A 47 13.35 8.54 10.69
N ARG A 48 12.93 7.54 11.48
CA ARG A 48 13.39 7.41 12.87
C ARG A 48 14.85 6.99 12.90
N VAL A 49 15.21 6.00 12.09
CA VAL A 49 16.58 5.50 11.97
C VAL A 49 17.00 5.47 10.50
N LYS A 50 18.15 6.08 10.21
CA LYS A 50 18.80 6.00 8.90
C LYS A 50 19.77 4.83 8.89
N LYS A 51 19.87 4.12 7.75
CA LYS A 51 20.77 2.97 7.57
C LYS A 51 20.55 1.84 8.58
N SER A 52 19.29 1.56 8.91
CA SER A 52 18.94 0.38 9.68
C SER A 52 19.50 -0.87 8.98
N LYS A 53 20.23 -1.71 9.72
CA LYS A 53 20.73 -2.99 9.22
C LYS A 53 19.84 -4.16 9.62
N ILE A 54 18.62 -3.88 10.08
CA ILE A 54 17.81 -4.88 10.77
C ILE A 54 17.45 -6.06 9.85
N ALA A 55 17.23 -5.82 8.56
CA ALA A 55 16.97 -6.87 7.58
C ALA A 55 18.10 -7.93 7.50
N LYS A 56 19.34 -7.59 7.89
CA LYS A 56 20.50 -8.50 7.94
C LYS A 56 20.70 -9.15 9.31
N THR A 57 20.12 -8.59 10.37
CA THR A 57 20.36 -8.99 11.76
C THR A 57 19.18 -9.75 12.38
N VAL A 58 17.99 -9.66 11.78
CA VAL A 58 16.79 -10.37 12.25
C VAL A 58 17.01 -11.88 12.20
N GLU A 59 16.83 -12.54 13.34
CA GLU A 59 16.97 -13.98 13.43
C GLU A 59 15.89 -14.71 12.61
N PRO A 60 16.23 -15.77 11.85
CA PRO A 60 15.28 -16.53 11.05
C PRO A 60 14.08 -17.04 11.86
N THR A 61 14.27 -17.29 13.15
CA THR A 61 13.24 -17.76 14.11
C THR A 61 12.09 -16.77 14.30
N THR A 62 12.32 -15.47 14.05
CA THR A 62 11.30 -14.42 14.17
C THR A 62 10.55 -14.18 12.85
N LEU A 63 11.02 -14.78 11.75
CA LEU A 63 10.43 -14.62 10.43
C LEU A 63 9.28 -15.61 10.23
N SER A 64 8.13 -15.09 9.82
CA SER A 64 6.98 -15.91 9.46
C SER A 64 7.05 -16.31 7.98
N THR A 65 6.73 -17.57 7.71
CA THR A 65 6.54 -18.07 6.34
C THR A 65 5.11 -17.78 5.88
N VAL A 66 4.96 -17.17 4.71
CA VAL A 66 3.67 -16.91 4.07
C VAL A 66 3.23 -18.19 3.31
N PRO A 67 1.94 -18.61 3.32
CA PRO A 67 0.73 -17.93 3.80
C PRO A 67 0.60 -17.83 5.32
N VAL A 68 0.15 -16.67 5.80
CA VAL A 68 0.02 -16.35 7.23
C VAL A 68 -1.29 -15.63 7.53
N THR A 69 -1.91 -15.97 8.66
CA THR A 69 -3.04 -15.23 9.24
C THR A 69 -2.52 -14.04 10.02
N LEU A 70 -3.07 -12.85 9.85
CA LEU A 70 -2.64 -11.64 10.56
C LEU A 70 -3.27 -11.54 11.96
N ASP A 71 -3.18 -12.58 12.78
CA ASP A 71 -3.66 -12.58 14.17
C ASP A 71 -2.73 -11.75 15.09
N LYS A 72 -1.45 -11.68 14.75
CA LYS A 72 -0.40 -10.94 15.45
C LYS A 72 0.45 -10.13 14.48
N VAL A 73 1.40 -9.37 15.03
CA VAL A 73 2.43 -8.70 14.23
C VAL A 73 3.25 -9.76 13.50
N VAL A 74 3.31 -9.64 12.17
CA VAL A 74 4.04 -10.58 11.32
C VAL A 74 5.22 -9.86 10.70
N LYS A 75 6.39 -10.48 10.78
CA LYS A 75 7.62 -10.00 10.15
C LYS A 75 8.10 -11.01 9.12
N PHE A 76 8.49 -10.53 7.95
CA PHE A 76 9.14 -11.33 6.92
C PHE A 76 10.12 -10.50 6.11
N VAL A 77 11.13 -11.16 5.57
CA VAL A 77 12.15 -10.54 4.73
C VAL A 77 11.77 -10.72 3.28
N VAL A 78 11.81 -9.63 2.50
CA VAL A 78 11.56 -9.66 1.05
C VAL A 78 12.84 -9.27 0.32
N ASN A 79 13.28 -10.13 -0.60
CA ASN A 79 14.46 -9.87 -1.41
C ASN A 79 14.16 -8.82 -2.48
N ARG A 80 15.11 -7.91 -2.69
CA ARG A 80 15.00 -6.86 -3.69
C ARG A 80 15.54 -7.33 -5.05
N PRO A 81 14.83 -7.01 -6.15
CA PRO A 81 15.24 -7.46 -7.48
C PRO A 81 16.45 -6.70 -8.06
N LYS A 82 16.65 -5.41 -7.72
CA LYS A 82 17.84 -4.62 -8.10
C LYS A 82 18.25 -3.68 -6.96
N LYS A 83 19.55 -3.41 -6.83
CA LYS A 83 20.13 -2.48 -5.84
C LYS A 83 20.71 -1.23 -6.52
N SER A 84 20.96 -0.18 -5.73
CA SER A 84 21.77 0.99 -6.12
C SER A 84 21.40 1.58 -7.48
N ARG A 85 20.09 1.86 -7.68
CA ARG A 85 19.56 2.38 -8.95
C ARG A 85 19.91 3.86 -9.12
N SER A 86 20.21 4.26 -10.36
CA SER A 86 20.42 5.68 -10.69
C SER A 86 19.10 6.47 -10.62
N SER A 87 19.17 7.80 -10.43
CA SER A 87 17.98 8.66 -10.36
C SER A 87 17.05 8.51 -11.57
N LYS A 88 17.61 8.38 -12.78
CA LYS A 88 16.82 8.17 -14.01
C LYS A 88 16.01 6.86 -13.97
N GLN A 89 16.60 5.78 -13.48
CA GLN A 89 15.92 4.50 -13.37
C GLN A 89 14.79 4.51 -12.33
N LYS A 90 14.84 5.41 -11.35
CA LYS A 90 13.76 5.58 -10.36
C LYS A 90 12.62 6.42 -10.89
N GLU A 91 12.90 7.37 -11.78
CA GLU A 91 11.88 8.16 -12.47
C GLU A 91 11.14 7.32 -13.53
N ASP A 92 11.85 6.41 -14.20
CA ASP A 92 11.28 5.54 -15.23
C ASP A 92 10.54 4.31 -14.66
N GLU A 93 11.06 3.68 -13.60
CA GLU A 93 10.50 2.47 -12.98
C GLU A 93 10.32 2.64 -11.45
N GLU A 94 9.08 2.53 -10.98
CA GLU A 94 8.75 2.55 -9.55
C GLU A 94 9.03 1.16 -8.95
N GLU A 95 9.82 1.07 -7.88
CA GLU A 95 9.97 -0.19 -7.12
C GLU A 95 8.78 -0.30 -6.16
N ILE A 96 7.97 -1.35 -6.34
CA ILE A 96 6.69 -1.52 -5.63
C ILE A 96 6.72 -2.80 -4.80
N LEU A 97 6.40 -2.69 -3.51
CA LEU A 97 6.05 -3.83 -2.67
C LEU A 97 4.61 -4.28 -2.97
N VAL A 98 4.47 -5.52 -3.40
CA VAL A 98 3.18 -6.14 -3.72
C VAL A 98 2.90 -7.22 -2.69
N ILE A 99 1.83 -7.02 -1.91
CA ILE A 99 1.29 -8.02 -0.99
C ILE A 99 0.12 -8.70 -1.71
N GLU A 100 0.31 -9.98 -2.03
CA GLU A 100 -0.59 -10.76 -2.86
C GLU A 100 -1.50 -11.68 -2.04
N GLY A 101 -2.69 -11.91 -2.59
CA GLY A 101 -3.66 -12.86 -2.05
C GLY A 101 -4.12 -12.52 -0.64
N ILE A 102 -4.35 -11.24 -0.38
CA ILE A 102 -4.99 -10.77 0.86
C ILE A 102 -6.45 -11.24 0.82
N GLU A 103 -6.81 -12.27 1.59
CA GLU A 103 -8.19 -12.69 1.72
C GLU A 103 -8.85 -12.02 2.92
N VAL A 104 -9.99 -11.36 2.70
CA VAL A 104 -10.77 -10.69 3.74
C VAL A 104 -12.24 -11.08 3.68
N GLU A 105 -12.89 -11.11 4.84
CA GLU A 105 -14.34 -11.29 4.93
C GLU A 105 -15.08 -9.98 4.61
N LYS A 106 -15.98 -10.00 3.62
CA LYS A 106 -16.73 -8.82 3.12
C LYS A 106 -17.54 -8.08 4.18
N GLY A 107 -17.98 -8.79 5.20
CA GLY A 107 -18.86 -8.26 6.24
C GLY A 107 -18.13 -7.50 7.34
N LYS A 108 -16.79 -7.55 7.37
CA LYS A 108 -15.99 -7.06 8.48
C LYS A 108 -15.08 -5.93 8.05
N TYR A 109 -14.83 -5.04 9.00
CA TYR A 109 -13.84 -3.99 8.84
C TYR A 109 -12.48 -4.58 9.15
N VAL A 110 -11.56 -4.44 8.21
CA VAL A 110 -10.19 -4.91 8.36
C VAL A 110 -9.26 -3.74 8.16
N LYS A 111 -8.28 -3.61 9.04
CA LYS A 111 -7.17 -2.67 8.87
C LYS A 111 -5.88 -3.27 9.40
N PHE A 112 -4.83 -3.18 8.60
CA PHE A 112 -3.47 -3.43 9.05
C PHE A 112 -2.52 -2.39 8.45
N ASP A 113 -1.47 -2.08 9.20
CA ASP A 113 -0.45 -1.12 8.82
C ASP A 113 0.80 -1.88 8.34
N VAL A 114 1.52 -1.30 7.40
CA VAL A 114 2.73 -1.88 6.78
C VAL A 114 3.92 -0.99 7.09
N PHE A 115 4.95 -1.59 7.66
CA PHE A 115 6.22 -0.94 7.96
C PHE A 115 7.36 -1.63 7.21
N VAL A 116 8.36 -0.85 6.84
CA VAL A 116 9.58 -1.32 6.18
C VAL A 116 10.79 -0.88 6.99
N ASN A 117 11.67 -1.84 7.30
CA ASN A 117 12.90 -1.65 8.08
C ASN A 117 12.68 -0.97 9.45
N ASP A 118 11.55 -1.24 10.10
CA ASP A 118 11.28 -0.76 11.46
C ASP A 118 12.04 -1.58 12.50
N GLU A 119 12.84 -0.89 13.32
CA GLU A 119 13.67 -1.49 14.38
C GLU A 119 12.92 -1.71 15.69
N ASP A 120 11.87 -0.93 15.95
CA ASP A 120 11.20 -0.87 17.25
C ASP A 120 9.79 -1.45 17.20
N GLU A 121 9.54 -2.54 17.92
CA GLU A 121 8.21 -3.17 17.99
C GLU A 121 7.17 -2.36 18.79
N THR A 122 7.61 -1.34 19.54
CA THR A 122 6.80 -0.73 20.61
C THR A 122 6.27 0.66 20.29
N GLU A 123 6.90 1.41 19.39
CA GLU A 123 6.48 2.77 19.03
C GLU A 123 6.04 2.86 17.58
N VAL A 124 4.73 2.75 17.34
CA VAL A 124 4.13 2.91 16.02
C VAL A 124 3.98 4.40 15.70
N GLY A 125 5.00 5.00 15.08
CA GLY A 125 4.95 6.38 14.58
C GLY A 125 4.43 6.41 13.14
N LEU A 126 3.20 6.90 12.93
CA LEU A 126 2.64 7.10 11.58
C LEU A 126 3.25 8.30 10.84
N ASP A 127 4.03 9.12 11.55
CA ASP A 127 4.77 10.27 11.05
C ASP A 127 6.19 9.91 10.57
N LYS A 128 6.53 8.62 10.57
CA LYS A 128 7.87 8.11 10.27
C LYS A 128 7.96 7.49 8.88
N THR A 129 9.14 7.54 8.27
CA THR A 129 9.39 6.98 6.93
C THR A 129 9.24 5.46 6.89
N GLU A 130 9.49 4.79 8.00
CA GLU A 130 9.33 3.35 8.18
C GLU A 130 7.87 2.93 7.93
N TYR A 131 6.89 3.81 8.17
CA TYR A 131 5.49 3.58 7.82
C TYR A 131 5.26 3.79 6.32
N THR A 132 5.00 2.69 5.61
CA THR A 132 4.80 2.68 4.15
C THR A 132 3.34 2.91 3.77
N GLY A 133 2.40 2.50 4.62
CA GLY A 133 0.97 2.67 4.38
C GLY A 133 0.10 1.72 5.17
N SER A 134 -1.20 1.75 4.89
CA SER A 134 -2.18 0.83 5.47
C SER A 134 -3.00 0.16 4.39
N PHE A 135 -3.39 -1.08 4.66
CA PHE A 135 -4.54 -1.69 4.03
C PHE A 135 -5.79 -1.42 4.87
N ALA A 136 -6.86 -0.96 4.23
CA ALA A 136 -8.16 -0.83 4.87
C ALA A 136 -9.26 -1.42 3.98
N HIS A 137 -10.02 -2.37 4.53
CA HIS A 137 -11.21 -2.93 3.91
C HIS A 137 -12.45 -2.38 4.60
N LEU A 138 -13.35 -1.76 3.82
CA LEU A 138 -14.66 -1.37 4.31
C LEU A 138 -15.67 -2.50 4.08
N PRO A 139 -16.50 -2.81 5.09
CA PRO A 139 -17.57 -3.78 4.93
C PRO A 139 -18.48 -3.41 3.77
N HIS A 140 -18.76 -4.36 2.88
CA HIS A 140 -19.74 -4.17 1.81
C HIS A 140 -20.61 -5.41 1.68
N LYS A 141 -21.89 -5.27 2.03
CA LYS A 141 -22.88 -6.36 1.94
C LYS A 141 -23.28 -6.56 0.47
N ARG A 142 -22.81 -7.64 -0.15
CA ARG A 142 -23.25 -8.10 -1.48
C ARG A 142 -23.66 -9.57 -1.40
N LYS A 143 -24.70 -9.95 -2.15
CA LYS A 143 -25.07 -11.36 -2.34
C LYS A 143 -23.92 -12.08 -3.09
N GLY A 144 -23.50 -13.25 -2.61
CA GLY A 144 -22.43 -14.06 -3.22
C GLY A 144 -21.32 -14.42 -2.24
N ASN A 145 -20.14 -14.76 -2.78
CA ASN A 145 -19.01 -15.26 -1.99
C ASN A 145 -18.63 -14.29 -0.85
N MET A 146 -18.50 -14.80 0.38
CA MET A 146 -18.27 -14.01 1.60
C MET A 146 -16.82 -13.49 1.72
N LYS A 147 -15.89 -14.06 0.95
CA LYS A 147 -14.47 -13.68 0.95
C LYS A 147 -14.10 -12.87 -0.30
N VAL A 148 -13.21 -11.90 -0.15
CA VAL A 148 -12.59 -11.13 -1.24
C VAL A 148 -11.11 -11.41 -1.24
N LYS A 149 -10.54 -11.61 -2.42
CA LYS A 149 -9.09 -11.61 -2.63
C LYS A 149 -8.68 -10.26 -3.19
N THR A 150 -7.75 -9.59 -2.55
CA THR A 150 -7.19 -8.31 -2.99
C THR A 150 -5.66 -8.35 -3.00
N THR A 151 -5.09 -7.33 -3.65
CA THR A 151 -3.65 -7.10 -3.69
C THR A 151 -3.38 -5.68 -3.22
N LEU A 152 -2.38 -5.49 -2.38
CA LEU A 152 -1.90 -4.17 -2.00
C LEU A 152 -0.59 -3.88 -2.74
N LYS A 153 -0.47 -2.67 -3.29
CA LYS A 153 0.74 -2.17 -3.96
C LYS A 153 1.21 -0.91 -3.23
N LEU A 154 2.47 -0.87 -2.83
CA LEU A 154 3.08 0.24 -2.10
C LEU A 154 4.39 0.64 -2.79
N GLY A 155 4.55 1.91 -3.13
CA GLY A 155 5.79 2.44 -3.70
C GLY A 155 6.91 2.47 -2.65
N LEU A 156 8.12 2.08 -3.07
CA LEU A 156 9.30 1.99 -2.21
C LEU A 156 10.41 2.99 -2.58
N ASN A 157 10.35 3.64 -3.75
CA ASN A 157 11.44 4.52 -4.22
C ASN A 157 11.81 5.60 -3.19
N GLU A 158 10.83 6.42 -2.83
CA GLU A 158 11.01 7.50 -1.86
C GLU A 158 11.33 6.97 -0.46
N LEU A 159 10.76 5.83 -0.08
CA LEU A 159 10.99 5.22 1.23
C LEU A 159 12.45 4.75 1.37
N LEU A 160 12.98 4.05 0.37
CA LEU A 160 14.35 3.50 0.39
C LEU A 160 15.40 4.61 0.34
N GLU A 161 15.13 5.69 -0.39
CA GLU A 161 15.99 6.87 -0.42
C GLU A 161 16.05 7.53 0.97
N ASN A 162 14.89 7.76 1.59
CA ASN A 162 14.81 8.41 2.90
C ASN A 162 15.42 7.56 4.03
N LEU A 163 15.29 6.23 3.98
CA LEU A 163 15.90 5.30 4.94
C LEU A 163 17.40 5.03 4.65
N GLU A 164 17.92 5.52 3.52
CA GLU A 164 19.29 5.25 3.04
C GLU A 164 19.57 3.74 2.90
N ALA A 165 18.55 2.97 2.44
CA ALA A 165 18.55 1.50 2.35
C ALA A 165 18.65 0.99 0.89
N GLU A 166 19.06 1.83 -0.06
CA GLU A 166 19.09 1.49 -1.49
C GLU A 166 20.11 0.41 -1.86
N ASP A 167 21.14 0.26 -1.04
CA ASP A 167 22.21 -0.72 -1.22
C ASP A 167 21.90 -2.07 -0.56
N ASP A 168 20.78 -2.19 0.18
CA ASP A 168 20.43 -3.41 0.88
C ASP A 168 19.80 -4.47 -0.05
N ASP A 169 20.17 -5.73 0.18
CA ASP A 169 19.74 -6.91 -0.59
C ASP A 169 18.28 -7.26 -0.37
N SER A 170 17.78 -6.94 0.81
CA SER A 170 16.48 -7.32 1.28
C SER A 170 15.93 -6.24 2.21
N VAL A 171 14.62 -6.22 2.36
CA VAL A 171 13.92 -5.34 3.29
C VAL A 171 13.14 -6.17 4.29
N LEU A 172 13.11 -5.72 5.55
CA LEU A 172 12.24 -6.28 6.55
C LEU A 172 10.87 -5.63 6.41
N VAL A 173 9.85 -6.43 6.13
CA VAL A 173 8.46 -5.99 6.09
C VAL A 173 7.77 -6.44 7.35
N THR A 174 7.14 -5.50 8.04
CA THR A 174 6.36 -5.74 9.26
C THR A 174 4.90 -5.40 8.98
N LEU A 175 4.01 -6.37 9.17
CA LEU A 175 2.56 -6.19 9.09
C LEU A 175 1.98 -6.13 10.50
N VAL A 176 1.32 -5.02 10.82
CA VAL A 176 0.72 -4.78 12.13
C VAL A 176 -0.80 -4.78 12.00
N PRO A 177 -1.50 -5.86 12.38
CA PRO A 177 -2.96 -5.86 12.38
C PRO A 177 -3.49 -4.88 13.42
N LYS A 178 -4.39 -3.98 13.01
CA LYS A 178 -5.07 -3.03 13.90
C LYS A 178 -6.51 -3.47 14.19
N PHE A 179 -7.23 -3.89 13.17
CA PHE A 179 -8.63 -4.33 13.28
C PHE A 179 -8.89 -5.53 12.37
N GLY A 180 -9.63 -6.52 12.88
CA GLY A 180 -10.07 -7.67 12.09
C GLY A 180 -8.94 -8.62 11.65
N GLY A 181 -7.79 -8.61 12.33
CA GLY A 181 -6.59 -9.35 11.93
C GLY A 181 -6.79 -10.87 11.76
N ASN A 182 -7.57 -11.50 12.65
CA ASN A 182 -7.89 -12.93 12.57
C ASN A 182 -8.65 -13.33 11.30
N ASP A 183 -9.28 -12.36 10.63
CA ASP A 183 -10.09 -12.55 9.44
C ASP A 183 -9.32 -12.21 8.14
N VAL A 184 -8.00 -12.00 8.24
CA VAL A 184 -7.11 -11.71 7.11
C VAL A 184 -6.07 -12.81 6.95
N THR A 185 -5.97 -13.33 5.75
CA THR A 185 -4.83 -14.15 5.33
C THR A 185 -4.05 -13.44 4.25
N VAL A 186 -2.72 -13.48 4.33
CA VAL A 186 -1.82 -13.01 3.29
C VAL A 186 -1.20 -14.22 2.63
N ALA A 187 -1.22 -14.30 1.30
CA ALA A 187 -0.74 -15.47 0.55
C ALA A 187 0.70 -15.32 0.04
N GLY A 188 1.17 -14.09 -0.20
CA GLY A 188 2.53 -13.84 -0.63
C GLY A 188 2.92 -12.37 -0.57
N SER A 189 4.22 -12.12 -0.71
CA SER A 189 4.77 -10.77 -0.85
C SER A 189 5.93 -10.81 -1.85
N LYS A 190 6.01 -9.82 -2.73
CA LYS A 190 7.09 -9.68 -3.70
C LYS A 190 7.38 -8.20 -3.96
N ILE A 191 8.58 -7.91 -4.46
CA ILE A 191 8.92 -6.57 -4.97
C ILE A 191 9.02 -6.66 -6.49
N GLU A 192 8.30 -5.78 -7.20
CA GLU A 192 8.31 -5.68 -8.66
C GLU A 192 8.58 -4.24 -9.11
N PHE A 193 8.99 -4.06 -10.37
CA PHE A 193 9.10 -2.75 -11.00
C PHE A 193 7.85 -2.50 -11.85
N ALA A 194 7.27 -1.31 -11.74
CA ALA A 194 6.08 -0.91 -12.50
C ALA A 194 6.24 0.45 -13.16
#